data_AF-A0A223NQL0-F1
#
_entry.id   AF-A0A223NQL0-F1
#
_cell.length_a   1.000
_cell.length_b   1.000
_cell.length_c   1.000
_cell.angle_alpha   90.00
_cell.angle_beta   90.00
_cell.angle_gamma   90.00
#
_symmetry.space_group_name_H-M   'P 1'
#
loop_
_entity.id
_entity.type
_entity.pdbx_description
1 polymer ?
#
loop_
_entity_poly.entity_id
_entity_poly.type
_entity_poly.pdbx_seq_one_letter_code
_entity_poly.pdbx_strand_id
1 'polypeptide(L)' 'MLTNATTYEPEKLISHHFKLLEILQAYKVFGNAAQEKAIKVIIEP' A
#
# COMPACT_ATOMS: atom_id res chain seq x y z
N MET A 1 -33.10 -10.51 -3.60
CA MET A 1 -31.96 -9.97 -4.38
C MET A 1 -30.73 -10.08 -3.51
N LEU A 2 -29.82 -11.01 -3.84
CA LEU A 2 -28.60 -11.24 -3.06
C LEU A 2 -27.68 -10.03 -3.26
N THR A 3 -27.36 -9.33 -2.16
CA THR A 3 -26.37 -8.26 -2.14
C THR A 3 -24.99 -8.89 -2.34
N ASN A 4 -24.53 -8.94 -3.59
CA ASN A 4 -23.14 -9.27 -3.89
C ASN A 4 -22.27 -8.19 -3.25
N ALA A 5 -21.63 -8.50 -2.12
CA ALA A 5 -20.52 -7.71 -1.63
C ALA A 5 -19.54 -7.54 -2.79
N THR A 6 -19.31 -6.30 -3.21
CA THR A 6 -18.35 -6.00 -4.27
C THR A 6 -17.00 -6.48 -3.75
N THR A 7 -16.49 -7.58 -4.32
CA THR A 7 -15.20 -8.14 -3.94
C THR A 7 -14.14 -7.10 -4.26
N TYR A 8 -13.66 -6.39 -3.25
CA TYR A 8 -12.54 -5.47 -3.41
C TYR A 8 -11.29 -6.31 -3.64
N GLU A 9 -10.55 -5.99 -4.70
CA GLU A 9 -9.24 -6.56 -5.02
C GLU A 9 -8.18 -5.83 -4.16
N PRO A 10 -7.75 -6.39 -3.00
CA PRO A 10 -6.84 -5.71 -2.08
C PRO A 10 -5.50 -5.33 -2.71
N GLU A 11 -5.07 -6.08 -3.73
CA GLU A 11 -3.91 -5.80 -4.55
C GLU A 11 -3.96 -4.42 -5.23
N LYS A 12 -5.16 -3.94 -5.60
CA LYS A 12 -5.33 -2.62 -6.24
C LYS A 12 -5.15 -1.46 -5.26
N LEU A 13 -5.10 -1.73 -3.97
CA LEU A 13 -4.87 -0.72 -2.94
C LEU A 13 -3.37 -0.48 -2.71
N ILE A 14 -2.50 -1.38 -3.18
CA ILE A 14 -1.06 -1.28 -2.98
C ILE A 14 -0.51 -0.18 -3.89
N SER A 15 -0.02 0.88 -3.25
CA SER A 15 0.55 2.05 -3.93
C SER A 15 2.07 1.97 -4.06
N HIS A 16 2.74 1.27 -3.14
CA HIS A 16 4.19 1.18 -3.10
C HIS A 16 4.63 -0.21 -2.62
N HIS A 17 5.68 -0.73 -3.24
CA HIS A 17 6.38 -1.94 -2.83
C HIS A 17 7.81 -1.57 -2.47
N PHE A 18 8.28 -2.05 -1.33
CA PHE A 18 9.67 -1.91 -0.90
C PHE A 18 10.23 -3.27 -0.52
N LYS A 19 11.52 -3.47 -0.78
CA LYS A 19 12.26 -4.57 -0.19
C LYS A 19 12.60 -4.25 1.26
N LEU A 20 12.87 -5.26 2.07
CA LEU A 20 13.26 -5.09 3.47
C LEU A 20 14.50 -4.20 3.63
N LEU A 21 15.45 -4.32 2.68
CA LEU A 21 16.64 -3.46 2.61
C LEU A 21 16.31 -1.97 2.42
N GLU A 22 15.12 -1.65 1.94
CA GLU A 22 14.64 -0.28 1.66
C GLU A 22 13.75 0.27 2.78
N ILE A 23 13.71 -0.38 3.95
CA ILE A 23 12.79 -0.03 5.04
C ILE A 23 12.87 1.44 5.48
N LEU A 24 14.05 2.05 5.45
CA LEU A 24 14.21 3.48 5.77
C LEU A 24 13.55 4.39 4.74
N GLN A 25 13.59 4.00 3.46
CA GLN A 25 12.89 4.72 2.40
C GLN A 25 11.38 4.52 2.52
N ALA A 26 10.93 3.31 2.85
CA ALA A 26 9.51 3.03 3.13
C ALA A 26 8.97 3.92 4.26
N TYR A 27 9.72 4.09 5.36
CA TYR A 27 9.33 4.99 6.45
C TYR A 27 9.21 6.46 6.02
N LYS A 28 10.12 6.94 5.17
CA LYS A 28 10.04 8.32 4.64
C LYS A 28 8.81 8.54 3.76
N VAL A 29 8.54 7.61 2.85
CA VAL A 29 7.38 7.66 1.95
C VAL A 29 6.07 7.59 2.74
N PHE A 30 6.01 6.73 3.76
CA PHE A 30 4.87 6.71 4.69
C PHE A 30 4.72 7.99 5.50
N GLY A 31 5.82 8.57 6.00
CA GLY A 31 5.78 9.83 6.72
C GLY A 31 5.22 11.00 5.89
N ASN A 32 5.45 10.94 4.57
CA ASN A 32 4.95 11.92 3.60
C ASN A 32 3.72 11.40 2.81
N ALA A 33 2.97 10.43 3.35
CA ALA A 33 1.94 9.71 2.59
C ALA A 33 0.89 10.61 1.92
N ALA A 34 0.54 11.75 2.53
CA ALA A 34 -0.38 12.71 1.94
C ALA A 34 0.15 13.35 0.64
N GLN A 35 1.47 13.60 0.58
CA GLN A 35 2.15 14.14 -0.61
C GLN A 35 2.44 13.03 -1.64
N GLU A 36 2.87 11.86 -1.17
CA GLU A 36 3.22 10.71 -2.01
C GLU A 36 1.99 9.89 -2.47
N LYS A 37 0.78 10.28 -2.04
CA LYS A 37 -0.48 9.56 -2.29
C LYS A 37 -0.39 8.07 -1.91
N ALA A 38 0.34 7.77 -0.84
CA ALA A 38 0.51 6.40 -0.38
C ALA A 38 -0.77 5.91 0.30
N ILE A 39 -1.43 4.91 -0.30
CA ILE A 39 -2.69 4.31 0.19
C ILE A 39 -2.37 3.04 1.02
N LYS A 40 -1.47 2.20 0.49
CA LYS A 40 -0.96 0.99 1.15
C LYS A 40 0.45 0.73 0.66
N VAL A 41 1.30 0.29 1.57
CA VAL A 41 2.69 -0.08 1.29
C VAL A 41 2.93 -1.51 1.76
N ILE A 42 3.68 -2.27 0.99
CA ILE A 42 4.10 -3.62 1.32
C ILE A 42 5.62 -3.65 1.46
N ILE A 43 6.11 -4.38 2.47
CA ILE A 43 7.52 -4.71 2.64
C ILE A 43 7.66 -6.22 2.47
N GLU A 44 8.53 -6.63 1.56
CA GLU A 44 8.87 -8.03 1.29
C GLU A 44 10.34 -8.31 1.58
N PRO A 45 10.73 -9.58 1.83
CA PRO A 45 12.10 -9.94 2.19
C PRO A 45 13.19 -9.43 1.24
#